data_AF-A0A9D1NPF0-F1
#
_entry.id   AF-A0A9D1NPF0-F1
#
_cell.length_a   1.000
_cell.length_b   1.000
_cell.length_c   1.000
_cell.angle_alpha   90.00
_cell.angle_beta   90.00
_cell.angle_gamma   90.00
#
_symmetry.space_group_name_H-M   'P 1'
#
loop_
_entity.id
_entity.type
_entity.pdbx_description
1 polymer ?
#
loop_
_entity_poly.entity_id
_entity_poly.type
_entity_poly.pdbx_seq_one_letter_code
_entity_poly.pdbx_strand_id
1 'polypeptide(L)'
;DAVPCETACFEGLFVDARLAAECIAPWERFFLAWDDILFGMLASKVGCNLYIRDFCVQKQFDKERPLIGALRYHSSLPGRYFHLRNFCLVIRLVRARGWGGALAWFRYAVEWAKACALTLVAERDWRGARALVLAWWQGIHGDLGGAPGLVLPPR
;
A
#
# COMPACT_ATOMS: atom_id res chain seq x y z
N ASP A 1 1.43 3.86 -25.65
CA ASP A 1 2.56 4.62 -25.06
C ASP A 1 3.06 4.00 -23.77
N ALA A 2 4.38 3.96 -23.58
CA ALA A 2 5.03 3.50 -22.36
C ALA A 2 5.62 4.71 -21.60
N VAL A 3 5.32 4.81 -20.30
CA VAL A 3 5.71 5.95 -19.47
C VAL A 3 6.45 5.44 -18.22
N PRO A 4 7.65 5.95 -17.89
CA PRO A 4 8.32 5.62 -16.64
C PRO A 4 7.44 5.91 -15.41
N CYS A 5 7.40 4.97 -14.46
CA CYS A 5 6.62 5.13 -13.24
C CYS A 5 7.28 4.47 -12.02
N GLU A 6 6.98 4.97 -10.83
CA GLU A 6 7.42 4.37 -9.56
C GLU A 6 6.34 3.49 -8.92
N THR A 7 5.32 3.10 -9.69
CA THR A 7 4.16 2.34 -9.21
C THR A 7 4.05 1.03 -9.97
N ALA A 8 3.65 -0.05 -9.29
CA ALA A 8 3.24 -1.28 -9.94
C ALA A 8 1.82 -1.66 -9.51
N CYS A 9 1.20 -2.54 -10.30
CA CYS A 9 -0.11 -3.15 -10.08
C CYS A 9 0.04 -4.59 -10.55
N PHE A 10 -0.22 -5.59 -9.70
CA PHE A 10 0.03 -6.98 -10.08
C PHE A 10 -0.93 -7.50 -11.15
N GLU A 11 -2.10 -6.88 -11.30
CA GLU A 11 -3.01 -7.12 -12.41
C GLU A 11 -2.40 -6.67 -13.74
N GLY A 12 -1.54 -7.51 -14.35
CA GLY A 12 -0.88 -7.25 -15.63
C GLY A 12 0.59 -6.84 -15.54
N LEU A 13 1.23 -7.01 -14.38
CA LEU A 13 2.68 -6.76 -14.25
C LEU A 13 3.49 -7.86 -14.95
N PHE A 14 4.39 -7.45 -15.83
CA PHE A 14 5.48 -8.29 -16.33
C PHE A 14 6.78 -7.86 -15.65
N VAL A 15 7.50 -8.81 -15.06
CA VAL A 15 8.74 -8.51 -14.35
C VAL A 15 9.81 -9.56 -14.63
N ASP A 16 11.05 -9.12 -14.72
CA ASP A 16 12.21 -10.00 -14.84
C ASP A 16 12.34 -10.86 -13.57
N ALA A 17 12.57 -12.16 -13.74
CA ALA A 17 12.62 -13.11 -12.63
C ALA A 17 13.77 -12.83 -11.64
N ARG A 18 14.90 -12.28 -12.11
CA ARG A 18 16.02 -11.90 -11.25
C ARG A 18 15.68 -10.67 -10.43
N LEU A 19 15.07 -9.67 -11.08
CA LEU A 19 14.59 -8.47 -10.38
C LEU A 19 13.54 -8.85 -9.33
N ALA A 20 12.61 -9.76 -9.66
CA ALA A 20 11.67 -10.29 -8.70
C ALA A 20 12.41 -10.98 -7.53
N ALA A 21 13.35 -11.89 -7.81
CA ALA A 21 14.14 -12.58 -6.77
C ALA A 21 14.87 -11.62 -5.81
N GLU A 22 15.40 -10.52 -6.33
CA GLU A 22 16.09 -9.49 -5.54
C GLU A 22 15.10 -8.60 -4.77
N CYS A 23 14.00 -8.19 -5.39
CA CYS A 23 13.01 -7.30 -4.78
C CYS A 23 11.94 -8.02 -3.95
N ILE A 24 12.04 -9.33 -3.72
CA ILE A 24 11.15 -10.09 -2.80
C ILE A 24 11.41 -9.62 -1.37
N ALA A 25 10.63 -8.63 -0.96
CA ALA A 25 10.72 -7.94 0.32
C ALA A 25 9.39 -7.26 0.62
N PRO A 26 8.86 -7.22 1.87
CA PRO A 26 8.51 -8.27 2.82
C PRO A 26 7.01 -8.66 2.64
N TRP A 27 6.73 -9.61 1.76
CA TRP A 27 5.37 -9.89 1.31
C TRP A 27 4.51 -10.60 2.36
N GLU A 28 5.12 -11.43 3.22
CA GLU A 28 4.38 -12.21 4.23
C GLU A 28 3.62 -11.33 5.23
N ARG A 29 4.06 -10.08 5.42
CA ARG A 29 3.39 -9.15 6.33
C ARG A 29 2.25 -8.44 5.65
N PHE A 30 2.30 -8.22 4.34
CA PHE A 30 1.27 -7.55 3.56
C PHE A 30 0.21 -8.57 3.11
N PHE A 31 -0.86 -8.70 3.89
CA PHE A 31 -1.99 -9.56 3.48
C PHE A 31 -2.78 -8.95 2.31
N LEU A 32 -3.03 -7.63 2.34
CA LEU A 32 -3.76 -6.89 1.31
C LEU A 32 -3.23 -5.46 1.16
N ALA A 33 -3.00 -5.02 -0.08
CA ALA A 33 -2.67 -3.64 -0.48
C ALA A 33 -1.28 -3.14 -0.05
N TRP A 34 -0.76 -2.19 -0.85
CA TRP A 34 0.55 -1.55 -0.74
C TRP A 34 1.76 -2.41 -1.10
N ASP A 35 1.58 -3.71 -1.20
CA ASP A 35 2.56 -4.67 -1.71
C ASP A 35 2.96 -4.34 -3.16
N ASP A 36 1.98 -4.07 -4.01
CA ASP A 36 2.16 -3.66 -5.40
C ASP A 36 2.90 -2.33 -5.56
N ILE A 37 2.47 -1.30 -4.82
CA ILE A 37 3.08 0.02 -4.86
C ILE A 37 4.50 -0.04 -4.31
N LEU A 38 4.71 -0.72 -3.18
CA LEU A 38 6.04 -0.87 -2.60
C LEU A 38 6.96 -1.60 -3.58
N PHE A 39 6.49 -2.71 -4.18
CA PHE A 39 7.26 -3.43 -5.18
C PHE A 39 7.66 -2.52 -6.34
N GLY A 40 6.71 -1.76 -6.91
CA GLY A 40 6.99 -0.83 -8.00
C GLY A 40 8.02 0.25 -7.63
N MET A 41 7.93 0.79 -6.41
CA MET A 41 8.90 1.77 -5.90
C MET A 41 10.30 1.16 -5.74
N LEU A 42 10.41 -0.10 -5.31
CA LEU A 42 11.70 -0.78 -5.18
C LEU A 42 12.27 -1.12 -6.55
N ALA A 43 11.46 -1.72 -7.41
CA ALA A 43 11.82 -2.09 -8.77
C ALA A 43 12.31 -0.88 -9.57
N SER A 44 11.67 0.29 -9.42
CA SER A 44 12.07 1.52 -10.12
C SER A 44 13.40 2.12 -9.62
N LYS A 45 13.97 1.65 -8.51
CA LYS A 45 15.31 2.04 -8.04
C LYS A 45 16.41 1.15 -8.58
N VAL A 46 16.07 -0.07 -9.02
CA VAL A 46 17.03 -1.05 -9.55
C VAL A 46 17.00 -1.11 -11.07
N GLY A 47 15.81 -0.93 -11.65
CA GLY A 47 15.59 -1.05 -13.08
C GLY A 47 14.63 0.01 -13.62
N CYS A 48 14.19 -0.20 -14.86
CA CYS A 48 13.23 0.65 -15.53
C CYS A 48 11.83 0.06 -15.38
N ASN A 49 10.96 0.75 -14.63
CA ASN A 49 9.55 0.40 -14.51
C ASN A 49 8.72 1.28 -15.46
N LEU A 50 7.91 0.65 -16.31
CA LEU A 50 7.15 1.32 -17.36
C LEU A 50 5.66 1.00 -17.24
N TYR A 51 4.83 2.04 -17.18
CA TYR A 51 3.39 1.92 -17.34
C TYR A 51 3.03 1.94 -18.82
N ILE A 52 2.45 0.84 -19.30
CA ILE A 52 1.92 0.75 -20.67
C ILE A 52 0.45 1.12 -20.61
N ARG A 53 0.09 2.23 -21.26
CA ARG A 53 -1.31 2.66 -21.39
C ARG A 53 -2.00 1.90 -22.52
N ASP A 54 -2.19 0.61 -22.31
CA ASP A 54 -2.93 -0.26 -23.21
C ASP A 54 -3.84 -1.19 -22.42
N PHE A 55 -4.96 -1.60 -23.03
CA PHE A 55 -5.97 -2.42 -22.39
C PHE A 55 -5.58 -3.90 -22.47
N CYS A 56 -4.65 -4.33 -21.63
CA CYS A 56 -4.14 -5.70 -21.64
C CYS A 56 -5.00 -6.68 -20.83
N VAL A 57 -5.67 -6.20 -19.77
CA VAL A 57 -6.40 -7.04 -18.81
C VAL A 57 -7.65 -6.32 -18.32
N GLN A 58 -8.76 -7.04 -18.23
CA GLN A 58 -10.00 -6.57 -17.63
C GLN A 58 -10.23 -7.23 -16.27
N LYS A 59 -10.58 -6.42 -15.26
CA LYS A 59 -10.95 -6.94 -13.94
C LYS A 59 -12.27 -7.71 -14.04
N GLN A 60 -12.33 -8.87 -13.39
CA GLN A 60 -13.52 -9.74 -13.43
C GLN A 60 -14.72 -9.18 -12.64
N PHE A 61 -14.47 -8.27 -11.71
CA PHE A 61 -15.50 -7.64 -10.91
C PHE A 61 -15.13 -6.18 -10.62
N ASP A 62 -16.17 -5.35 -10.52
CA ASP A 62 -16.01 -4.01 -10.03
C ASP A 62 -15.85 -4.04 -8.51
N LYS A 63 -14.77 -3.45 -8.01
CA LYS A 63 -14.64 -3.22 -6.57
C LYS A 63 -15.63 -2.13 -6.17
N GLU A 64 -16.68 -2.52 -5.43
CA GLU A 64 -17.57 -1.56 -4.79
C GLU A 64 -16.74 -0.60 -3.92
N ARG A 65 -16.80 0.69 -4.24
CA ARG A 65 -16.26 1.78 -3.43
C ARG A 65 -17.45 2.60 -2.97
N PRO A 66 -18.04 2.30 -1.80
CA PRO A 66 -19.22 3.01 -1.33
C PRO A 66 -18.92 4.50 -1.30
N LEU A 67 -19.79 5.27 -1.93
CA LEU A 67 -19.81 6.72 -1.84
C LEU A 67 -20.52 7.07 -0.53
N ILE A 68 -19.79 7.70 0.39
CA ILE A 68 -20.40 8.34 1.56
C ILE A 68 -20.13 9.84 1.42
N GLY A 69 -21.14 10.56 0.91
CA GLY A 69 -20.97 11.93 0.43
C GLY A 69 -19.97 11.97 -0.75
N ALA A 70 -18.88 12.73 -0.61
CA ALA A 70 -17.80 12.82 -1.60
C ALA A 70 -16.62 11.85 -1.34
N LEU A 71 -16.68 11.03 -0.29
CA LEU A 71 -15.56 10.20 0.14
C LEU A 71 -15.67 8.80 -0.49
N ARG A 72 -14.69 8.46 -1.35
CA ARG A 72 -14.49 7.09 -1.86
C ARG A 72 -13.41 6.41 -1.03
N TYR A 73 -13.69 5.25 -0.47
CA TYR A 73 -12.70 4.48 0.28
C TYR A 73 -12.96 2.97 0.19
N HIS A 74 -12.05 2.15 0.73
CA HIS A 74 -12.23 0.69 0.77
C HIS A 74 -13.53 0.35 1.51
N SER A 75 -14.38 -0.45 0.85
CA SER A 75 -15.72 -0.82 1.34
C SER A 75 -15.70 -1.65 2.60
N SER A 76 -14.68 -2.50 2.77
CA SER A 76 -14.61 -3.44 3.88
C SER A 76 -13.68 -2.96 5.00
N LEU A 77 -14.08 -3.23 6.25
CA LEU A 77 -13.24 -2.95 7.42
C LEU A 77 -11.87 -3.64 7.35
N PRO A 78 -11.73 -4.91 6.93
CA PRO A 78 -10.41 -5.52 6.71
C PRO A 78 -9.58 -4.78 5.65
N GLY A 79 -10.20 -4.36 4.53
CA GLY A 79 -9.51 -3.60 3.50
C GLY A 79 -8.96 -2.28 4.04
N ARG A 80 -9.75 -1.54 4.82
CA ARG A 80 -9.32 -0.31 5.50
C ARG A 80 -8.20 -0.57 6.52
N TYR A 81 -8.36 -1.61 7.33
CA TYR A 81 -7.38 -2.02 8.33
C TYR A 81 -6.01 -2.28 7.69
N PHE A 82 -5.96 -3.16 6.69
CA PHE A 82 -4.70 -3.51 6.04
C PHE A 82 -4.14 -2.33 5.26
N HIS A 83 -4.97 -1.57 4.53
CA HIS A 83 -4.50 -0.39 3.82
C HIS A 83 -3.81 0.62 4.74
N LEU A 84 -4.40 0.95 5.90
CA LEU A 84 -3.81 1.91 6.85
C LEU A 84 -2.56 1.36 7.52
N ARG A 85 -2.64 0.14 8.06
CA ARG A 85 -1.48 -0.51 8.69
C ARG A 85 -0.29 -0.54 7.73
N ASN A 86 -0.54 -0.94 6.49
CA ASN A 86 0.48 -1.11 5.47
C ASN A 86 1.02 0.22 4.96
N PHE A 87 0.17 1.25 4.80
CA PHE A 87 0.62 2.60 4.45
C PHE A 87 1.64 3.12 5.48
N CYS A 88 1.34 2.94 6.77
CA CYS A 88 2.24 3.34 7.85
C CYS A 88 3.57 2.58 7.80
N LEU A 89 3.54 1.25 7.57
CA LEU A 89 4.75 0.44 7.39
C LEU A 89 5.58 0.92 6.21
N VAL A 90 4.96 1.19 5.06
CA VAL A 90 5.63 1.70 3.86
C VAL A 90 6.29 3.05 4.14
N ILE A 91 5.59 4.00 4.79
CA ILE A 91 6.17 5.30 5.16
C ILE A 91 7.41 5.11 6.03
N ARG A 92 7.35 4.24 7.04
CA ARG A 92 8.50 3.98 7.92
C ARG A 92 9.65 3.33 7.16
N LEU A 93 9.36 2.36 6.29
CA LEU A 93 10.35 1.65 5.48
C LEU A 93 11.08 2.58 4.51
N VAL A 94 10.34 3.41 3.75
CA VAL A 94 10.95 4.33 2.78
C VAL A 94 11.75 5.42 3.51
N ARG A 95 11.24 5.94 4.64
CA ARG A 95 11.96 6.94 5.44
C ARG A 95 13.25 6.41 6.06
N ALA A 96 13.28 5.14 6.48
CA ALA A 96 14.50 4.51 6.98
C ALA A 96 15.63 4.47 5.91
N ARG A 97 15.28 4.61 4.63
CA ARG A 97 16.24 4.72 3.51
C ARG A 97 16.54 6.15 3.06
N GLY A 98 15.97 7.14 3.75
CA GLY A 98 16.04 8.54 3.33
C GLY A 98 15.10 8.89 2.17
N TRP A 99 14.17 8.00 1.83
CA TRP A 99 13.15 8.24 0.82
C TRP A 99 11.84 8.75 1.45
N GLY A 100 11.11 9.61 0.75
CA GLY A 100 9.83 10.14 1.20
C GLY A 100 9.92 11.31 2.21
N GLY A 101 8.90 12.15 2.21
CA GLY A 101 8.85 13.40 2.99
C GLY A 101 7.78 13.42 4.08
N ALA A 102 7.72 14.53 4.84
CA ALA A 102 6.68 14.76 5.85
C ALA A 102 5.25 14.73 5.26
N LEU A 103 5.11 15.03 3.98
CA LEU A 103 3.84 14.99 3.25
C LEU A 103 3.21 13.58 3.25
N ALA A 104 4.03 12.52 3.30
CA ALA A 104 3.51 11.15 3.35
C ALA A 104 2.75 10.87 4.66
N TRP A 105 3.27 11.38 5.79
CA TRP A 105 2.59 11.28 7.09
C TRP A 105 1.31 12.13 7.14
N PHE A 106 1.34 13.33 6.54
CA PHE A 106 0.12 14.14 6.41
C PHE A 106 -0.94 13.41 5.59
N ARG A 107 -0.57 12.83 4.44
CA ARG A 107 -1.47 12.04 3.62
C ARG A 107 -2.03 10.84 4.39
N TYR A 108 -1.19 10.14 5.12
CA TYR A 108 -1.62 9.04 5.99
C TYR A 108 -2.63 9.48 7.04
N ALA A 109 -2.39 10.60 7.74
CA ALA A 109 -3.31 11.14 8.74
C ALA A 109 -4.68 11.48 8.12
N VAL A 110 -4.70 12.06 6.92
CA VAL A 110 -5.94 12.33 6.18
C VAL A 110 -6.67 11.04 5.81
N GLU A 111 -5.98 10.02 5.30
CA GLU A 111 -6.61 8.74 4.96
C GLU A 111 -7.13 7.99 6.20
N TRP A 112 -6.39 8.05 7.31
CA TRP A 112 -6.81 7.49 8.60
C TRP A 112 -8.06 8.20 9.13
N ALA A 113 -8.09 9.53 9.11
CA ALA A 113 -9.25 10.32 9.53
C ALA A 113 -10.49 10.00 8.69
N LYS A 114 -10.35 9.87 7.37
CA LYS A 114 -11.45 9.45 6.47
C LYS A 114 -11.98 8.06 6.83
N ALA A 115 -11.09 7.10 7.06
CA ALA A 115 -11.47 5.74 7.43
C ALA A 115 -12.22 5.69 8.77
N CYS A 116 -11.77 6.46 9.76
CA CYS A 116 -12.44 6.61 11.05
C CYS A 116 -13.81 7.27 10.90
N ALA A 117 -13.91 8.37 10.14
CA ALA A 117 -15.19 9.04 9.89
C ALA A 117 -16.20 8.11 9.20
N LEU A 118 -15.76 7.35 8.19
CA LEU A 118 -16.58 6.35 7.51
C LEU A 118 -17.11 5.30 8.50
N THR A 119 -16.21 4.73 9.31
CA THR A 119 -16.56 3.62 10.21
C THR A 119 -17.44 4.10 11.38
N LEU A 120 -17.18 5.29 11.93
CA LEU A 120 -17.89 5.82 13.09
C LEU A 120 -19.20 6.53 12.74
N VAL A 121 -19.22 7.37 11.71
CA VAL A 121 -20.37 8.21 11.39
C VAL A 121 -21.33 7.46 10.48
N ALA A 122 -20.80 6.80 9.45
CA ALA A 122 -21.64 6.21 8.42
C ALA A 122 -22.02 4.77 8.74
N GLU A 123 -21.07 3.94 9.16
CA GLU A 123 -21.34 2.55 9.55
C GLU A 123 -21.78 2.43 11.02
N ARG A 124 -21.57 3.48 11.84
CA ARG A 124 -21.87 3.50 13.29
C ARG A 124 -21.22 2.35 14.05
N ASP A 125 -20.04 1.91 13.59
CA ASP A 125 -19.31 0.76 14.14
C ASP A 125 -18.13 1.18 15.03
N TRP A 126 -18.39 1.19 16.34
CA TRP A 126 -17.36 1.46 17.35
C TRP A 126 -16.28 0.36 17.44
N ARG A 127 -16.63 -0.89 17.12
CA ARG A 127 -15.68 -2.01 17.15
C ARG A 127 -14.72 -1.91 15.96
N GLY A 128 -15.23 -1.53 14.80
CA GLY A 128 -14.43 -1.24 13.61
C GLY A 128 -13.44 -0.10 13.85
N ALA A 129 -13.85 0.97 14.53
CA ALA A 129 -12.93 2.05 14.88
C ALA A 129 -11.77 1.57 15.79
N ARG A 130 -12.04 0.66 16.74
CA ARG A 130 -10.96 0.02 17.53
C ARG A 130 -10.00 -0.76 16.64
N ALA A 131 -10.49 -1.43 15.61
CA ALA A 131 -9.62 -2.10 14.64
C ALA A 131 -8.74 -1.10 13.87
N LEU A 132 -9.25 0.09 13.51
CA LEU A 132 -8.45 1.13 12.84
C LEU A 132 -7.38 1.75 13.77
N VAL A 133 -7.67 1.86 15.06
CA VAL A 133 -6.66 2.22 16.07
C VAL A 133 -5.58 1.13 16.18
N LEU A 134 -6.00 -0.14 16.19
CA LEU A 134 -5.06 -1.26 16.17
C LEU A 134 -4.21 -1.27 14.89
N ALA A 135 -4.79 -0.97 13.72
CA ALA A 135 -4.07 -0.84 12.46
C ALA A 135 -2.97 0.23 12.54
N TRP A 136 -3.30 1.39 13.12
CA TRP A 136 -2.34 2.46 13.35
C TRP A 136 -1.23 2.01 14.31
N TRP A 137 -1.58 1.43 15.46
CA TRP A 137 -0.63 0.96 16.45
C TRP A 137 0.33 -0.09 15.86
N GLN A 138 -0.20 -1.08 15.15
CA GLN A 138 0.61 -2.08 14.45
C GLN A 138 1.43 -1.49 13.31
N GLY A 139 0.94 -0.46 12.62
CA GLY A 139 1.71 0.25 11.61
C GLY A 139 2.91 0.98 12.19
N ILE A 140 2.77 1.56 13.39
CA ILE A 140 3.82 2.33 14.09
C ILE A 140 4.80 1.43 14.82
N HIS A 141 4.33 0.40 15.51
CA HIS A 141 5.14 -0.48 16.36
C HIS A 141 5.47 -1.82 15.71
N GLY A 142 4.87 -2.12 14.55
CA GLY A 142 5.16 -3.31 13.80
C GLY A 142 6.63 -3.38 13.45
N ASP A 143 7.19 -4.59 13.59
CA ASP A 143 8.57 -4.87 13.25
C ASP A 143 8.82 -4.68 11.74
N LEU A 144 9.88 -3.92 11.42
CA LEU A 144 10.37 -3.65 10.07
C LEU A 144 11.48 -4.64 9.64
N GLY A 145 12.07 -5.38 10.58
CA GLY A 145 13.34 -6.09 10.44
C GLY A 145 13.26 -7.63 10.39
N GLY A 146 12.12 -8.25 10.65
CA GLY A 146 12.00 -9.72 10.67
C GLY A 146 11.52 -10.35 9.36
N ALA A 147 12.09 -9.99 8.21
CA ALA A 147 11.88 -10.74 6.96
C ALA A 147 13.25 -11.31 6.53
N PRO A 148 13.59 -12.56 6.89
CA PRO A 148 14.80 -13.19 6.36
C PRO A 148 14.72 -13.20 4.83
N GLY A 149 15.70 -12.58 4.16
CA GLY A 149 15.77 -12.52 2.69
C GLY A 149 15.47 -11.15 2.06
N LEU A 150 15.27 -10.09 2.85
CA LEU A 150 15.13 -8.72 2.34
C LEU A 150 16.44 -8.21 1.69
N VAL A 151 16.72 -8.60 0.44
CA VAL A 151 17.82 -8.02 -0.33
C VAL A 151 17.34 -6.68 -0.86
N LEU A 152 17.76 -5.61 -0.20
CA LEU A 152 17.40 -4.27 -0.62
C LEU A 152 18.42 -3.76 -1.60
N PRO A 153 17.99 -3.05 -2.66
CA PRO A 153 18.95 -2.43 -3.54
C PRO A 153 19.83 -1.43 -2.78
N PRO A 154 21.12 -1.32 -3.15
CA PRO A 154 22.06 -0.40 -2.52
C PRO A 154 21.60 1.05 -2.68
N ARG A 155 22.12 1.91 -1.79
CA ARG A 155 21.83 3.35 -1.74
C ARG A 155 22.29 4.09 -2.98
#